data_AF-A0A954UDM7-F1
#
_entry.id   AF-A0A954UDM7-F1
#
_cell.length_a   1.000
_cell.length_b   1.000
_cell.length_c   1.000
_cell.angle_alpha   90.00
_cell.angle_beta   90.00
_cell.angle_gamma   90.00
#
_symmetry.space_group_name_H-M   'P 1'
#
loop_
_entity.id
_entity.type
_entity.pdbx_description
1 polymer ?
#
loop_
_entity_poly.entity_id
_entity_poly.type
_entity_poly.pdbx_seq_one_letter_code
_entity_poly.pdbx_strand_id
1 'polypeptide(L)'
;MPHVHSPVYMLESPKSDPSAPIQSGPRRRWMVRLFAAIMAGGLLLDNLPYEWTWAAGPKHAVTTVYQQLGLSQDGWGMFAPDPELDNGSIGAVVTLDDGRELMWFSPAWGEVGSGDKFRRFRYINYFNRLRLPENRPAAEDLADYLARTVPPTAGESPVLETDYLPPMISVDGEDDSDADATKPAARHVELFVNSMQMAVEKHTPLPPHDEATWLISSRSLVSRRYEP
;
A
#
# COMPACT_ATOMS: atom_id res chain seq x y z
N MET A 1 -50.31 39.38 -32.44
CA MET A 1 -48.95 39.47 -33.03
C MET A 1 -48.38 38.06 -33.09
N PRO A 2 -47.99 37.56 -34.27
CA PRO A 2 -47.50 36.19 -34.41
C PRO A 2 -46.02 36.09 -34.00
N HIS A 3 -45.71 35.12 -33.13
CA HIS A 3 -44.34 34.76 -32.77
C HIS A 3 -43.70 33.98 -33.92
N VAL A 4 -42.69 34.58 -34.54
CA VAL A 4 -41.86 33.94 -35.56
C VAL A 4 -40.85 33.04 -34.85
N HIS A 5 -41.04 31.72 -34.96
CA HIS A 5 -40.05 30.74 -34.52
C HIS A 5 -38.88 30.73 -35.52
N SER A 6 -37.73 31.25 -35.09
CA SER A 6 -36.48 31.09 -35.83
C SER A 6 -36.02 29.63 -35.76
N PRO A 7 -35.73 28.97 -36.89
CA PRO A 7 -35.24 27.59 -36.88
C PRO A 7 -33.84 27.54 -36.27
N VAL A 8 -33.69 26.74 -35.22
CA VAL A 8 -32.39 26.40 -34.64
C VAL A 8 -31.72 25.40 -35.59
N TYR A 9 -30.82 25.90 -36.42
CA TYR A 9 -29.95 25.05 -37.22
C TYR A 9 -28.96 24.38 -36.26
N MET A 10 -29.20 23.11 -35.91
CA MET A 10 -28.14 22.26 -35.35
C MET A 10 -27.09 22.08 -36.44
N LEU A 11 -25.96 22.78 -36.30
CA LEU A 11 -24.75 22.48 -37.06
C LEU A 11 -24.34 21.06 -36.68
N GLU A 12 -24.52 20.10 -37.58
CA GLU A 12 -23.94 18.77 -37.45
C GLU A 12 -22.43 18.94 -37.27
N SER A 13 -21.94 18.64 -36.06
CA SER A 13 -20.50 18.59 -35.82
C SER A 13 -19.89 17.58 -36.79
N PRO A 14 -18.87 17.98 -37.56
CA PRO A 14 -18.25 17.09 -38.53
C PRO A 14 -17.78 15.82 -37.82
N LYS A 15 -18.28 14.66 -38.27
CA LYS A 15 -17.82 13.34 -37.83
C LYS A 15 -16.33 13.25 -38.11
N SER A 16 -15.49 13.40 -37.09
CA SER A 16 -14.05 13.16 -37.24
C SER A 16 -13.83 11.68 -37.50
N ASP A 17 -13.25 11.36 -38.65
CA ASP A 17 -12.87 10.00 -39.01
C ASP A 17 -11.83 9.46 -38.01
N PRO A 18 -12.16 8.45 -37.19
CA PRO A 18 -11.26 7.92 -36.17
C PRO A 18 -10.04 7.20 -36.77
N SER A 19 -10.04 6.93 -38.07
CA SER A 19 -8.93 6.25 -38.77
C SER A 19 -7.90 7.22 -39.35
N ALA A 20 -8.19 8.52 -39.39
CA ALA A 20 -7.25 9.50 -39.93
C ALA A 20 -6.00 9.59 -39.02
N PRO A 21 -4.78 9.32 -39.53
CA PRO A 21 -3.57 9.38 -38.72
C PRO A 21 -3.39 10.79 -38.18
N ILE A 22 -3.22 10.91 -36.86
CA ILE A 22 -2.98 12.20 -36.20
C ILE A 22 -1.70 12.80 -36.79
N GLN A 23 -1.83 13.73 -37.73
CA GLN A 23 -0.71 14.43 -38.34
C GLN A 23 -0.10 15.37 -37.30
N SER A 24 0.86 14.85 -36.54
CA SER A 24 1.71 15.66 -35.70
C SER A 24 2.69 16.45 -36.55
N GLY A 25 2.69 17.77 -36.41
CA GLY A 25 3.70 18.63 -37.01
C GLY A 25 5.12 18.26 -36.55
N PRO A 26 6.16 18.62 -37.30
CA PRO A 26 7.55 18.21 -37.05
C PRO A 26 8.05 18.60 -35.64
N ARG A 27 7.59 19.74 -35.11
CA ARG A 27 7.91 20.20 -33.75
C ARG A 27 7.37 19.25 -32.68
N ARG A 28 6.11 18.83 -32.79
CA ARG A 28 5.49 17.89 -31.84
C ARG A 28 6.23 16.56 -31.79
N ARG A 29 6.63 16.02 -32.95
CA ARG A 29 7.42 14.79 -33.03
C ARG A 29 8.76 14.91 -32.31
N TRP A 30 9.45 16.04 -32.49
CA TRP A 30 10.71 16.31 -31.81
C TRP A 30 10.54 16.41 -30.29
N MET A 31 9.51 17.09 -29.81
CA MET A 31 9.22 17.19 -28.37
C MET A 31 8.94 15.82 -27.75
N VAL A 32 8.14 14.97 -28.40
CA VAL A 32 7.86 13.61 -27.92
C VAL A 32 9.12 12.76 -27.88
N ARG A 33 9.99 12.86 -28.90
CA ARG A 33 11.28 12.14 -28.93
C ARG A 33 12.21 12.61 -27.82
N LEU A 34 12.29 13.92 -27.60
CA LEU A 34 13.10 14.49 -26.52
C LEU A 34 12.59 14.04 -25.15
N PHE A 35 11.28 14.10 -24.93
CA PHE A 35 10.65 13.59 -23.71
C PHE A 35 10.96 12.10 -23.49
N ALA A 36 10.75 11.27 -24.50
CA ALA A 36 11.05 9.83 -24.42
C ALA A 36 12.54 9.57 -24.13
N ALA A 37 13.44 10.33 -24.75
CA ALA A 37 14.88 10.22 -24.50
C ALA A 37 15.25 10.61 -23.07
N ILE A 38 14.66 11.67 -22.52
CA ILE A 38 14.86 12.07 -21.11
C ILE A 38 14.35 10.98 -20.17
N MET A 39 13.14 10.47 -20.40
CA MET A 39 12.56 9.39 -19.58
C MET A 39 13.39 8.10 -19.64
N ALA A 40 13.83 7.70 -20.84
CA ALA A 40 14.70 6.54 -21.01
C ALA A 40 16.06 6.74 -20.34
N GLY A 41 16.66 7.93 -20.47
CA GLY A 41 17.91 8.29 -19.79
C GLY A 41 17.79 8.24 -18.27
N GLY A 42 16.70 8.77 -17.72
CA GLY A 42 16.41 8.69 -16.29
C GLY A 42 16.23 7.25 -15.80
N LEU A 43 15.48 6.42 -16.55
CA LEU A 43 15.33 4.99 -16.25
C LEU A 43 16.67 4.25 -16.27
N LEU A 44 17.52 4.50 -17.29
CA LEU A 44 18.84 3.88 -17.36
C LEU A 44 19.71 4.28 -16.16
N LEU A 45 19.68 5.56 -15.78
CA LEU A 45 20.45 6.07 -14.65
C LEU A 45 19.99 5.48 -13.31
N ASP A 46 18.68 5.36 -13.12
CA ASP A 46 18.07 4.77 -11.93
C ASP A 46 18.43 3.28 -11.77
N ASN A 47 18.59 2.57 -12.89
CA ASN A 47 18.97 1.15 -12.94
C ASN A 47 20.49 0.90 -12.86
N LEU A 48 21.34 1.92 -12.75
CA LEU A 48 22.79 1.70 -12.64
C LEU A 48 23.18 1.05 -11.29
N PRO A 49 24.18 0.14 -11.27
CA PRO A 49 24.68 -0.46 -10.03
C PRO A 49 25.13 0.60 -9.02
N TYR A 50 24.79 0.42 -7.74
CA TYR A 50 25.21 1.33 -6.66
C TYR A 50 26.73 1.34 -6.40
N GLU A 51 27.44 0.31 -6.87
CA GLU A 51 28.90 0.22 -6.81
C GLU A 51 29.59 1.30 -7.65
N TRP A 52 28.89 1.88 -8.63
CA TRP A 52 29.42 2.91 -9.51
C TRP A 52 29.33 4.29 -8.86
N THR A 53 30.35 4.61 -8.05
CA THR A 53 30.41 5.86 -7.28
C THR A 53 30.24 7.14 -8.10
N TRP A 54 30.68 7.15 -9.36
CA TRP A 54 30.50 8.28 -10.28
C TRP A 54 29.03 8.56 -10.63
N ALA A 55 28.18 7.53 -10.59
CA ALA A 55 26.76 7.63 -10.90
C ALA A 55 25.90 7.96 -9.66
N ALA A 56 26.46 7.88 -8.45
CA ALA A 56 25.71 8.01 -7.20
C ALA A 56 24.97 9.36 -7.09
N GLY A 57 25.64 10.47 -7.38
CA GLY A 57 25.05 11.81 -7.32
C GLY A 57 23.90 12.01 -8.33
N PRO A 58 24.14 11.78 -9.64
CA PRO A 58 23.10 11.86 -10.66
C PRO A 58 21.92 10.93 -10.39
N LYS A 59 22.18 9.69 -9.94
CA LYS A 59 21.15 8.71 -9.58
C LYS A 59 20.28 9.23 -8.44
N HIS A 60 20.87 9.73 -7.35
CA HIS A 60 20.11 10.32 -6.23
C HIS A 60 19.20 11.46 -6.67
N ALA A 61 19.67 12.34 -7.57
CA ALA A 61 18.86 13.43 -8.11
C ALA A 61 17.66 12.91 -8.91
N VAL A 62 17.86 11.91 -9.79
CA VAL A 62 16.77 11.29 -10.56
C VAL A 62 15.78 10.59 -9.64
N THR A 63 16.25 9.79 -8.68
CA THR A 63 15.38 9.11 -7.70
C THR A 63 14.54 10.12 -6.92
N THR A 64 15.12 11.24 -6.48
CA THR A 64 14.37 12.30 -5.77
C THR A 64 13.27 12.89 -6.65
N VAL A 65 13.57 13.21 -7.91
CA VAL A 65 12.57 13.73 -8.86
C VAL A 65 11.47 12.70 -9.11
N TYR A 66 11.83 11.43 -9.30
CA TYR A 66 10.88 10.35 -9.50
C TYR A 66 9.98 10.15 -8.28
N GLN A 67 10.52 10.23 -7.06
CA GLN A 67 9.73 10.16 -5.83
C GLN A 67 8.73 11.31 -5.74
N GLN A 68 9.16 12.54 -6.03
CA GLN A 68 8.27 13.71 -6.03
C GLN A 68 7.16 13.61 -7.09
N LEU A 69 7.47 13.03 -8.26
CA LEU A 69 6.51 12.82 -9.34
C LEU A 69 5.63 11.57 -9.14
N GLY A 70 5.87 10.76 -8.09
CA GLY A 70 5.20 9.47 -7.90
C GLY A 70 5.55 8.44 -9.00
N LEU A 71 6.65 8.66 -9.71
CA LEU A 71 7.22 7.76 -10.72
C LEU A 71 8.26 6.82 -10.11
N SER A 72 8.66 7.05 -8.85
CA SER A 72 9.58 6.16 -8.16
C SER A 72 9.00 4.76 -8.08
N GLN A 73 9.79 3.83 -8.59
CA GLN A 73 9.59 2.41 -8.45
C GLN A 73 10.28 1.96 -7.17
N ASP A 74 9.85 2.50 -6.02
CA ASP A 74 10.39 2.14 -4.70
C ASP A 74 10.55 0.62 -4.64
N GLY A 75 11.81 0.18 -4.51
CA GLY A 75 12.30 -1.18 -4.70
C GLY A 75 11.31 -2.14 -5.35
N TRP A 76 11.45 -2.40 -6.65
CA TRP A 76 10.93 -3.63 -7.29
C TRP A 76 11.66 -4.89 -6.78
N GLY A 77 12.07 -4.89 -5.52
CA GLY A 77 12.75 -5.98 -4.85
C GLY A 77 11.97 -7.28 -4.95
N MET A 78 10.64 -7.25 -5.12
CA MET A 78 9.83 -8.46 -5.36
C MET A 78 10.22 -9.25 -6.62
N PHE A 79 10.97 -8.65 -7.54
CA PHE A 79 11.48 -9.28 -8.76
C PHE A 79 13.02 -9.38 -8.80
N ALA A 80 13.72 -8.93 -7.76
CA ALA A 80 15.15 -9.20 -7.65
C ALA A 80 15.37 -10.72 -7.48
N PRO A 81 16.49 -11.28 -7.97
CA PRO A 81 16.81 -12.70 -7.77
C PRO A 81 16.78 -13.10 -6.28
N ASP A 82 17.20 -12.17 -5.42
CA ASP A 82 17.19 -12.28 -3.96
C ASP A 82 16.39 -11.09 -3.39
N PRO A 83 15.05 -11.16 -3.35
CA PRO A 83 14.26 -10.11 -2.72
C PRO A 83 14.70 -9.97 -1.26
N GLU A 84 14.95 -8.74 -0.81
CA GLU A 84 15.10 -8.49 0.61
C GLU A 84 13.77 -8.90 1.28
N LEU A 85 13.80 -10.00 2.03
CA LEU A 85 12.65 -10.55 2.74
C LEU A 85 12.34 -9.66 3.94
N ASP A 86 11.86 -8.43 3.71
CA ASP A 86 11.26 -7.62 4.76
C ASP A 86 9.86 -8.18 5.04
N ASN A 87 9.83 -9.29 5.77
CA ASN A 87 8.62 -9.94 6.29
C ASN A 87 8.09 -9.16 7.51
N GLY A 88 7.99 -7.85 7.37
CA GLY A 88 7.39 -6.99 8.38
C GLY A 88 5.88 -7.23 8.44
N SER A 89 5.35 -7.56 9.61
CA SER A 89 3.91 -7.60 9.87
C SER A 89 3.52 -6.51 10.86
N ILE A 90 2.30 -6.00 10.74
CA ILE A 90 1.71 -5.11 11.76
C ILE A 90 0.88 -5.97 12.69
N GLY A 91 1.18 -5.89 13.98
CA GLY A 91 0.36 -6.46 15.03
C GLY A 91 -0.40 -5.37 15.78
N ALA A 92 -1.47 -5.76 16.47
CA ALA A 92 -2.14 -4.94 17.45
C ALA A 92 -2.50 -5.76 18.69
N VAL A 93 -2.32 -5.18 19.88
CA VAL A 93 -2.94 -5.65 21.12
C VAL A 93 -4.15 -4.76 21.37
N VAL A 94 -5.33 -5.37 21.45
CA VAL A 94 -6.60 -4.69 21.69
C VAL A 94 -7.12 -5.12 23.06
N THR A 95 -7.04 -4.23 24.04
CA THR A 95 -7.55 -4.46 25.40
C THR A 95 -9.01 -4.01 25.48
N LEU A 96 -9.91 -4.93 25.84
CA LEU A 96 -11.33 -4.68 26.03
C LEU A 96 -11.62 -4.07 27.42
N ASP A 97 -12.86 -3.65 27.63
CA ASP A 97 -13.31 -3.07 28.91
C ASP A 97 -13.21 -4.05 30.10
N ASP A 98 -13.38 -5.35 29.84
CA ASP A 98 -13.24 -6.42 30.84
C ASP A 98 -11.78 -6.79 31.14
N GLY A 99 -10.82 -6.11 30.50
CA GLY A 99 -9.39 -6.34 30.65
C GLY A 99 -8.83 -7.50 29.83
N ARG A 100 -9.65 -8.19 29.02
CA ARG A 100 -9.14 -9.19 28.07
C ARG A 100 -8.35 -8.52 26.95
N GLU A 101 -7.31 -9.20 26.49
CA GLU A 101 -6.49 -8.76 25.37
C GLU A 101 -6.75 -9.65 24.15
N LEU A 102 -6.96 -9.01 23.01
CA LEU A 102 -7.08 -9.66 21.71
C LEU A 102 -5.89 -9.27 20.85
N MET A 103 -5.28 -10.24 20.18
CA MET A 103 -4.21 -9.99 19.22
C MET A 103 -4.77 -9.96 17.80
N TRP A 104 -4.42 -8.92 17.06
CA TRP A 104 -4.69 -8.79 15.64
C TRP A 104 -3.38 -8.72 14.87
N PHE A 105 -3.32 -9.34 13.70
CA PHE A 105 -2.16 -9.25 12.80
C PHE A 105 -2.63 -8.93 11.38
N SER A 106 -1.84 -8.11 10.68
CA SER A 106 -1.97 -7.93 9.24
C SER A 106 -1.74 -9.26 8.51
N PRO A 107 -2.28 -9.45 7.28
CA PRO A 107 -2.05 -10.67 6.51
C PRO A 107 -0.58 -11.05 6.43
N ALA A 108 -0.28 -12.32 6.67
CA ALA A 108 1.05 -12.89 6.49
C ALA A 108 1.37 -12.95 4.99
N TRP A 109 1.79 -11.82 4.41
CA TRP A 109 1.98 -11.73 2.97
C TRP A 109 2.96 -12.77 2.45
N GLY A 110 3.93 -13.27 3.23
CA GLY A 110 4.79 -14.39 2.84
C GLY A 110 4.02 -15.64 2.37
N GLU A 111 2.90 -15.94 3.01
CA GLU A 111 2.08 -17.14 2.79
C GLU A 111 1.01 -16.94 1.71
N VAL A 112 0.71 -15.68 1.35
CA VAL A 112 -0.26 -15.34 0.31
C VAL A 112 0.32 -15.63 -1.09
N GLY A 113 -0.44 -16.35 -1.92
CA GLY A 113 -0.08 -16.64 -3.30
C GLY A 113 0.10 -15.39 -4.17
N SER A 114 0.94 -15.46 -5.20
CA SER A 114 1.32 -14.30 -6.03
C SER A 114 0.14 -13.61 -6.73
N GLY A 115 -0.88 -14.38 -7.15
CA GLY A 115 -2.09 -13.82 -7.77
C GLY A 115 -2.92 -12.97 -6.81
N ASP A 116 -3.07 -13.43 -5.56
CA ASP A 116 -3.78 -12.68 -4.52
C ASP A 116 -2.99 -11.47 -4.04
N LYS A 117 -1.65 -11.57 -3.93
CA LYS A 117 -0.77 -10.42 -3.73
C LYS A 117 -0.96 -9.36 -4.80
N PHE A 118 -0.98 -9.76 -6.07
CA PHE A 118 -1.22 -8.84 -7.19
C PHE A 118 -2.59 -8.16 -7.07
N ARG A 119 -3.64 -8.92 -6.75
CA ARG A 119 -4.99 -8.36 -6.55
C ARG A 119 -5.07 -7.42 -5.34
N ARG A 120 -4.33 -7.73 -4.27
CA ARG A 120 -4.35 -7.02 -2.98
C ARG A 120 -3.15 -6.09 -2.78
N PHE A 121 -2.43 -5.72 -3.83
CA PHE A 121 -1.20 -4.92 -3.75
C PHE A 121 -1.38 -3.59 -2.99
N ARG A 122 -2.59 -3.00 -3.06
CA ARG A 122 -2.92 -1.79 -2.31
C ARG A 122 -2.86 -1.99 -0.79
N TYR A 123 -3.26 -3.16 -0.29
CA TYR A 123 -3.19 -3.49 1.13
C TYR A 123 -1.75 -3.69 1.58
N ILE A 124 -0.93 -4.37 0.77
CA ILE A 124 0.52 -4.50 1.02
C ILE A 124 1.14 -3.11 1.16
N ASN A 125 0.88 -2.23 0.19
CA ASN A 125 1.38 -0.85 0.22
C ASN A 125 0.85 -0.04 1.40
N TYR A 126 -0.42 -0.21 1.77
CA TYR A 126 -1.01 0.45 2.93
C TYR A 126 -0.26 0.07 4.21
N PHE A 127 -0.10 -1.24 4.49
CA PHE A 127 0.62 -1.70 5.68
C PHE A 127 2.10 -1.32 5.66
N ASN A 128 2.77 -1.41 4.51
CA ASN A 128 4.16 -0.95 4.39
C ASN A 128 4.29 0.54 4.72
N ARG A 129 3.35 1.37 4.28
CA ARG A 129 3.34 2.81 4.55
C ARG A 129 3.06 3.15 6.01
N LEU A 130 2.24 2.36 6.72
CA LEU A 130 1.96 2.60 8.14
C LEU A 130 3.22 2.56 9.02
N ARG A 131 4.28 1.86 8.59
CA ARG A 131 5.56 1.77 9.32
C ARG A 131 6.36 3.07 9.30
N LEU A 132 6.06 3.96 8.35
CA LEU A 132 6.76 5.22 8.14
C LEU A 132 6.27 6.27 9.15
N PRO A 133 7.16 7.01 9.83
CA PRO A 133 6.78 8.02 10.81
C PRO A 133 5.83 9.09 10.27
N GLU A 134 5.94 9.44 8.99
CA GLU A 134 5.12 10.47 8.35
C GLU A 134 3.65 10.05 8.20
N ASN A 135 3.37 8.73 8.22
CA ASN A 135 2.03 8.17 8.08
C ASN A 135 1.40 7.81 9.44
N ARG A 136 1.89 8.39 10.54
CA ARG A 136 1.30 8.21 11.87
C ARG A 136 -0.23 8.44 11.92
N PRO A 137 -0.81 9.47 11.25
CA PRO A 137 -2.26 9.64 11.24
C PRO A 137 -3.02 8.42 10.69
N ALA A 138 -2.52 7.78 9.63
CA ALA A 138 -3.15 6.59 9.08
C ALA A 138 -3.05 5.37 10.02
N ALA A 139 -2.00 5.32 10.85
CA ALA A 139 -1.88 4.29 11.88
C ALA A 139 -2.86 4.54 13.04
N GLU A 140 -3.09 5.81 13.41
CA GLU A 140 -4.14 6.18 14.37
C GLU A 140 -5.54 5.82 13.84
N ASP A 141 -5.82 6.07 12.55
CA ASP A 141 -7.08 5.66 11.92
C ASP A 141 -7.28 4.14 11.94
N LEU A 142 -6.21 3.35 11.74
CA LEU A 142 -6.27 1.89 11.87
C LEU A 142 -6.56 1.48 13.32
N ALA A 143 -5.95 2.14 14.32
CA ALA A 143 -6.25 1.86 15.71
C ALA A 143 -7.71 2.17 16.05
N ASP A 144 -8.25 3.27 15.53
CA ASP A 144 -9.65 3.67 15.71
C ASP A 144 -10.60 2.70 14.98
N TYR A 145 -10.20 2.19 13.81
CA TYR A 145 -10.92 1.13 13.11
C TYR A 145 -10.96 -0.15 13.96
N LEU A 146 -9.80 -0.64 14.43
CA LEU A 146 -9.71 -1.86 15.23
C LEU A 146 -10.50 -1.75 16.54
N ALA A 147 -10.50 -0.58 17.18
CA ALA A 147 -11.27 -0.33 18.40
C ALA A 147 -12.79 -0.47 18.19
N ARG A 148 -13.29 -0.24 16.97
CA ARG A 148 -14.71 -0.37 16.59
C ARG A 148 -15.06 -1.75 16.04
N THR A 149 -14.14 -2.37 15.30
CA THR A 149 -14.46 -3.57 14.52
C THR A 149 -14.09 -4.88 15.18
N VAL A 150 -13.17 -4.89 16.15
CA VAL A 150 -12.81 -6.15 16.83
C VAL A 150 -13.98 -6.51 17.75
N PRO A 151 -14.75 -7.59 17.45
CA PRO A 151 -15.89 -7.94 18.26
C PRO A 151 -15.41 -8.37 19.65
N PRO A 152 -16.15 -8.05 20.72
CA PRO A 152 -15.90 -8.56 22.05
C PRO A 152 -16.31 -10.05 22.12
N THR A 153 -15.65 -10.93 21.35
CA THR A 153 -16.03 -12.35 21.32
C THR A 153 -15.70 -12.98 22.68
N ALA A 154 -16.71 -13.51 23.36
CA ALA A 154 -16.57 -14.19 24.64
C ALA A 154 -15.87 -15.55 24.47
N GLY A 155 -14.70 -15.73 25.09
CA GLY A 155 -14.28 -17.05 25.58
C GLY A 155 -13.05 -17.73 24.97
N GLU A 156 -12.64 -17.42 23.75
CA GLU A 156 -11.43 -18.02 23.14
C GLU A 156 -10.62 -16.92 22.48
N SER A 157 -9.33 -16.79 22.76
CA SER A 157 -8.43 -15.88 22.04
C SER A 157 -8.37 -16.33 20.59
N PRO A 158 -9.10 -15.70 19.65
CA PRO A 158 -8.93 -16.03 18.26
C PRO A 158 -7.62 -15.33 17.89
N VAL A 159 -6.62 -16.08 17.44
CA VAL A 159 -5.71 -15.46 16.47
C VAL A 159 -6.65 -15.05 15.35
N LEU A 160 -6.87 -13.73 15.17
CA LEU A 160 -7.59 -13.21 14.02
C LEU A 160 -6.69 -13.44 12.80
N GLU A 161 -6.63 -14.69 12.37
CA GLU A 161 -5.95 -15.12 11.17
C GLU A 161 -6.71 -14.48 10.01
N THR A 162 -6.00 -13.63 9.28
CA THR A 162 -6.57 -12.73 8.27
C THR A 162 -7.04 -13.45 7.00
N ASP A 163 -7.07 -14.79 7.03
CA ASP A 163 -7.86 -15.60 6.09
C ASP A 163 -9.32 -15.16 6.08
N TYR A 164 -9.80 -14.63 7.22
CA TYR A 164 -11.05 -13.89 7.34
C TYR A 164 -10.82 -12.37 7.39
N LEU A 165 -10.32 -11.77 6.31
CA LEU A 165 -10.93 -10.50 5.92
C LEU A 165 -12.33 -10.87 5.44
N PRO A 166 -13.43 -10.38 6.07
CA PRO A 166 -14.75 -10.65 5.55
C PRO A 166 -14.74 -10.32 4.06
N PRO A 167 -15.38 -11.16 3.20
CA PRO A 167 -15.53 -10.81 1.80
C PRO A 167 -15.99 -9.37 1.78
N MET A 168 -15.19 -8.49 1.16
CA MET A 168 -15.45 -7.05 1.01
C MET A 168 -16.94 -6.86 1.05
N ILE A 169 -17.44 -6.24 2.14
CA ILE A 169 -18.86 -6.03 2.41
C ILE A 169 -19.55 -5.88 1.07
N SER A 170 -20.24 -6.93 0.63
CA SER A 170 -21.22 -6.78 -0.43
C SER A 170 -22.20 -5.80 0.20
N VAL A 171 -22.18 -4.56 -0.28
CA VAL A 171 -23.02 -3.44 0.18
C VAL A 171 -24.48 -3.67 -0.21
N ASP A 172 -24.93 -4.93 -0.17
CA ASP A 172 -26.24 -5.39 -0.57
C ASP A 172 -26.95 -6.14 0.57
N GLY A 173 -26.38 -6.13 1.78
CA GLY A 173 -26.98 -6.68 3.00
C GLY A 173 -27.49 -5.56 3.90
N GLU A 174 -28.75 -5.18 3.70
CA GLU A 174 -29.53 -4.28 4.54
C GLU A 174 -29.85 -4.99 5.87
N ASP A 175 -28.89 -5.01 6.78
CA ASP A 175 -29.08 -5.51 8.15
C ASP A 175 -29.31 -4.30 9.07
N ASP A 176 -30.59 -4.00 9.31
CA ASP A 176 -31.15 -2.91 10.14
C ASP A 176 -30.84 -3.06 11.65
N SER A 177 -29.67 -3.61 12.00
CA SER A 177 -29.21 -3.58 13.39
C SER A 177 -28.60 -2.19 13.68
N ASP A 178 -29.47 -1.25 14.02
CA ASP A 178 -29.17 0.03 14.72
C ASP A 178 -28.59 -0.22 16.14
N ALA A 179 -27.77 -1.27 16.30
CA ALA A 179 -26.92 -1.42 17.46
C ALA A 179 -25.88 -0.30 17.38
N ASP A 180 -25.99 0.66 18.30
CA ASP A 180 -25.15 1.83 18.53
C ASP A 180 -23.64 1.56 18.28
N ALA A 181 -23.25 1.53 17.01
CA ALA A 181 -21.90 1.23 16.54
C ALA A 181 -20.91 2.37 16.85
N THR A 182 -21.39 3.37 17.60
CA THR A 182 -20.67 4.59 17.93
C THR A 182 -19.73 4.39 19.13
N LYS A 183 -19.97 3.40 19.99
CA LYS A 183 -19.09 3.13 21.13
C LYS A 183 -17.98 2.15 20.76
N PRO A 184 -16.69 2.51 20.94
CA PRO A 184 -15.60 1.57 20.74
C PRO A 184 -15.72 0.43 21.77
N ALA A 185 -15.59 -0.81 21.32
CA ALA A 185 -15.59 -1.98 22.19
C ALA A 185 -14.24 -2.16 22.91
N ALA A 186 -13.20 -1.51 22.43
CA ALA A 186 -11.86 -1.55 22.99
C ALA A 186 -11.57 -0.33 23.87
N ARG A 187 -10.97 -0.59 25.03
CA ARG A 187 -10.47 0.43 25.96
C ARG A 187 -9.09 0.94 25.55
N HIS A 188 -8.25 0.08 24.97
CA HIS A 188 -6.89 0.40 24.59
C HIS A 188 -6.48 -0.40 23.35
N VAL A 189 -5.80 0.25 22.41
CA VAL A 189 -5.22 -0.37 21.23
C VAL A 189 -3.76 0.04 21.14
N GLU A 190 -2.86 -0.94 21.13
CA GLU A 190 -1.45 -0.76 20.85
C GLU A 190 -1.07 -1.44 19.54
N LEU A 191 -0.73 -0.64 18.54
CA LEU A 191 -0.18 -1.10 17.27
C LEU A 191 1.34 -1.23 17.37
N PHE A 192 1.89 -2.30 16.81
CA PHE A 192 3.32 -2.56 16.76
C PHE A 192 3.71 -3.16 15.42
N VAL A 193 4.96 -2.93 15.03
CA VAL A 193 5.57 -3.52 13.84
C VAL A 193 6.48 -4.64 14.28
N ASN A 194 6.20 -5.85 13.80
CA ASN A 194 7.12 -6.96 13.91
C ASN A 194 8.00 -6.98 12.67
N SER A 195 9.30 -7.06 12.85
CA SER A 195 10.23 -7.39 11.78
C SER A 195 10.90 -8.72 12.10
N MET A 196 11.03 -9.57 11.08
CA MET A 196 11.84 -10.77 11.14
C MET A 196 13.09 -10.50 10.32
N GLN A 197 14.25 -10.51 10.96
CA GLN A 197 15.54 -10.39 10.28
C GLN A 197 16.27 -11.72 10.40
N MET A 198 16.77 -12.23 9.28
CA MET A 198 17.67 -13.37 9.30
C MET A 198 19.00 -12.93 9.90
N ALA A 199 19.46 -13.60 10.96
CA ALA A 199 20.79 -13.37 11.51
C ALA A 199 21.83 -13.97 10.56
N VAL A 200 22.30 -13.18 9.59
CA VAL A 200 23.36 -13.61 8.67
C VAL A 200 24.70 -13.14 9.20
N GLU A 201 25.62 -14.08 9.46
CA GLU A 201 26.98 -13.73 9.79
C GLU A 201 27.68 -13.16 8.55
N LYS A 202 28.27 -11.97 8.69
CA LYS A 202 28.88 -11.24 7.58
C LYS A 202 29.94 -12.14 6.91
N HIS A 203 29.82 -12.35 5.60
CA HIS A 203 30.69 -13.20 4.76
C HIS A 203 30.43 -14.72 4.79
N THR A 204 29.34 -15.18 5.39
CA THR A 204 28.88 -16.56 5.22
C THR A 204 27.86 -16.67 4.08
N PRO A 205 27.84 -17.79 3.32
CA PRO A 205 26.75 -18.06 2.41
C PRO A 205 25.42 -18.13 3.19
N LEU A 206 24.31 -17.74 2.56
CA LEU A 206 23.00 -17.79 3.19
C LEU A 206 22.70 -19.23 3.65
N PRO A 207 22.31 -19.43 4.93
CA PRO A 207 21.95 -20.75 5.41
C PRO A 207 20.67 -21.24 4.70
N PRO A 208 20.47 -22.57 4.59
CA PRO A 208 19.18 -23.14 4.27
C PRO A 208 18.07 -22.58 5.17
N HIS A 209 16.84 -22.49 4.65
CA HIS A 209 15.72 -21.86 5.37
C HIS A 209 15.41 -22.51 6.73
N ASP A 210 15.62 -23.83 6.84
CA ASP A 210 15.44 -24.63 8.07
C ASP A 210 16.58 -24.47 9.08
N GLU A 211 17.74 -23.95 8.66
CA GLU A 211 18.89 -23.62 9.52
C GLU A 211 18.97 -22.13 9.86
N ALA A 212 18.15 -21.30 9.21
CA ALA A 212 18.14 -19.85 9.41
C ALA A 212 17.65 -19.49 10.82
N THR A 213 18.47 -18.74 11.56
CA THR A 213 18.05 -18.13 12.83
C THR A 213 17.37 -16.80 12.56
N TRP A 214 16.12 -16.68 12.98
CA TRP A 214 15.31 -15.47 12.82
C TRP A 214 15.30 -14.65 14.10
N LEU A 215 15.70 -13.38 13.98
CA LEU A 215 15.55 -12.38 15.03
C LEU A 215 14.21 -11.67 14.83
N ILE A 216 13.31 -11.86 15.78
CA ILE A 216 12.04 -11.14 15.83
C ILE A 216 12.25 -9.90 16.68
N SER A 217 11.97 -8.73 16.12
CA SER A 217 11.93 -7.48 16.87
C SER A 217 10.57 -6.82 16.71
N SER A 218 10.03 -6.30 17.81
CA SER A 218 8.76 -5.59 17.84
C SER A 218 9.00 -4.14 18.22
N ARG A 219 8.45 -3.21 17.43
CA ARG A 219 8.52 -1.77 17.70
C ARG A 219 7.13 -1.19 17.79
N SER A 220 6.79 -0.58 18.93
CA SER A 220 5.52 0.12 19.11
C SER A 220 5.39 1.26 18.08
N LEU A 221 4.22 1.36 17.46
CA LEU A 221 3.90 2.32 16.41
C LEU A 221 2.98 3.43 16.95
N VAL A 222 1.84 3.02 17.50
CA VAL A 222 0.79 3.89 18.04
C VAL A 222 0.17 3.19 19.25
N SER A 223 -0.15 3.96 20.29
CA SER A 223 -0.85 3.47 21.47
C SER A 223 -1.99 4.45 21.76
N ARG A 224 -3.24 3.99 21.72
CA ARG A 224 -4.45 4.81 21.90
C ARG A 224 -5.38 4.23 22.95
N ARG A 225 -5.79 5.07 23.90
CA ARG A 225 -6.79 4.76 24.91
C ARG A 225 -8.12 5.41 24.53
N TYR A 226 -9.19 4.68 24.74
CA TYR A 226 -10.55 5.14 24.49
C TYR A 226 -11.29 5.27 25.81
N GLU A 227 -12.11 6.31 25.93
CA GLU A 227 -13.00 6.50 27.06
C GLU A 227 -14.31 5.71 26.80
N PRO A 228 -14.82 4.96 27.79
CA PRO A 228 -16.05 4.17 27.68
C PRO A 228 -17.36 5.01 27.65
#